data_AF-A0A6N7YJ93-F1
#
_entry.id   AF-A0A6N7YJ93-F1
#
_cell.length_a   1.000
_cell.length_b   1.000
_cell.length_c   1.000
_cell.angle_alpha   90.00
_cell.angle_beta   90.00
_cell.angle_gamma   90.00
#
_symmetry.space_group_name_H-M   'P 1'
#
loop_
_entity.id
_entity.type
_entity.pdbx_description
1 polymer ?
#
loop_
_entity_poly.entity_id
_entity_poly.type
_entity_poly.pdbx_seq_one_letter_code
_entity_poly.pdbx_strand_id
1 'polypeptide(L)'
;MTGPDSTRPPWLLAAAALAAVTVIIALLSCGQDTSTTSSSTTTQTATTAAREADPTPTPAPTPTFQDAEALAQDGNFEEAIAAAALLGDEDRDRMRGLVSRTIARQARSALRQGNRRLASRRAARALRFANTADARTARREVRAASQRAAARRAAKRARARAAARARRAARARARAAAAARRAAQDAAQAAPPVSDIPTGTTCADTAATDFPVPPGDPRDRDGDGIACES
;
A
#
# COMPACT_ATOMS: atom_id res chain seq x y z
N MET A 1 14.05 -40.72 -21.85
CA MET A 1 14.17 -40.38 -20.41
C MET A 1 14.70 -38.96 -20.32
N THR A 2 13.81 -37.98 -20.24
CA THR A 2 14.14 -36.56 -20.11
C THR A 2 13.34 -36.04 -18.91
N GLY A 3 14.05 -35.56 -17.89
CA GLY A 3 13.46 -35.16 -16.61
C GLY A 3 12.66 -33.86 -16.74
N PRO A 4 11.63 -33.66 -15.89
CA PRO A 4 10.83 -32.44 -15.91
C PRO A 4 11.64 -31.26 -15.34
N ASP A 5 11.97 -30.31 -16.22
CA ASP A 5 12.53 -29.00 -15.87
C ASP A 5 11.55 -28.24 -14.96
N SER A 6 11.82 -28.32 -13.67
CA SER A 6 11.11 -27.60 -12.62
C SER A 6 11.50 -26.13 -12.67
N THR A 7 10.82 -25.37 -13.53
CA THR A 7 10.90 -23.91 -13.62
C THR A 7 10.39 -23.27 -12.33
N ARG A 8 11.27 -23.16 -11.34
CA ARG A 8 10.98 -22.41 -10.11
C ARG A 8 10.72 -20.96 -10.50
N PRO A 9 9.59 -20.37 -10.06
CA PRO A 9 9.23 -19.04 -10.50
C PRO A 9 10.22 -18.01 -9.94
N PRO A 10 10.68 -17.05 -10.77
CA PRO A 10 11.83 -16.18 -10.48
C PRO A 10 11.64 -15.29 -9.24
N TRP A 11 10.40 -15.11 -8.78
CA TRP A 11 10.11 -14.34 -7.56
C TRP A 11 10.52 -15.05 -6.27
N LEU A 12 10.67 -16.39 -6.27
CA LEU A 12 11.14 -17.13 -5.09
C LEU A 12 12.63 -16.89 -4.83
N LEU A 13 13.45 -16.71 -5.88
CA LEU A 13 14.86 -16.35 -5.73
C LEU A 13 15.01 -14.91 -5.18
N ALA A 14 14.14 -13.99 -5.60
CA ALA A 14 14.15 -12.62 -5.10
C ALA A 14 13.75 -12.53 -3.61
N ALA A 15 12.79 -13.36 -3.16
CA ALA A 15 12.37 -13.41 -1.76
C ALA A 15 13.48 -13.96 -0.84
N ALA A 16 14.21 -14.99 -1.28
CA ALA A 16 15.31 -15.57 -0.52
C ALA A 16 16.50 -14.59 -0.37
N ALA A 17 16.83 -13.85 -1.43
CA ALA A 17 17.89 -12.84 -1.38
C ALA A 17 17.57 -11.70 -0.41
N LEU A 18 16.31 -11.29 -0.32
CA LEU A 18 15.90 -10.18 0.55
C LEU A 18 15.91 -10.57 2.03
N ALA A 19 15.61 -11.83 2.35
CA ALA A 19 15.72 -12.37 3.71
C ALA A 19 17.19 -12.46 4.19
N ALA A 20 18.12 -12.85 3.31
CA ALA A 20 19.54 -12.91 3.64
C ALA A 20 20.13 -11.52 3.97
N VAL A 21 19.73 -10.48 3.23
CA VAL A 21 20.20 -9.11 3.48
C VAL A 21 19.70 -8.57 4.83
N THR A 22 18.48 -8.90 5.25
CA THR A 22 17.96 -8.48 6.57
C THR A 22 18.71 -9.12 7.75
N VAL A 23 19.19 -10.35 7.60
CA VAL A 23 19.98 -11.02 8.65
C VAL A 23 21.38 -10.41 8.77
N ILE A 24 22.01 -10.04 7.66
CA ILE A 24 23.33 -9.38 7.67
C ILE A 24 23.26 -8.01 8.34
N ILE A 25 22.21 -7.21 8.08
CA ILE A 25 22.04 -5.89 8.70
C ILE A 25 21.79 -6.01 10.22
N ALA A 26 21.07 -7.05 10.66
CA ALA A 26 20.84 -7.29 12.09
C ALA A 26 22.14 -7.70 12.82
N LEU A 27 23.03 -8.46 12.17
CA LEU A 27 24.32 -8.85 12.73
C LEU A 27 25.32 -7.69 12.81
N LEU A 28 25.28 -6.71 11.89
CA LEU A 28 26.14 -5.52 11.97
C LEU A 28 25.67 -4.49 13.02
N SER A 29 24.43 -4.57 13.50
CA SER A 29 23.88 -3.58 14.44
C SER A 29 24.00 -3.98 15.91
N CYS A 30 24.62 -5.11 16.23
CA CYS A 30 24.78 -5.64 17.59
C CYS A 30 26.18 -5.45 18.19
N GLY A 31 27.08 -4.70 17.52
CA GLY A 31 28.49 -4.55 17.91
C GLY A 31 28.92 -3.13 18.32
N GLN A 32 28.02 -2.31 18.88
CA GLN A 32 28.45 -1.08 19.55
C GLN A 32 28.51 -1.34 21.05
N ASP A 33 29.63 -1.93 21.45
CA ASP A 33 30.03 -2.07 22.84
C ASP A 33 30.07 -0.69 23.48
N THR A 34 29.24 -0.58 24.51
CA THR A 34 29.22 0.52 25.46
C THR A 34 30.60 0.57 26.12
N SER A 35 31.43 1.52 25.72
CA SER A 35 32.71 1.77 26.38
C SER A 35 32.41 2.38 27.75
N THR A 36 32.25 1.51 28.73
CA THR A 36 32.20 1.83 30.15
C THR A 36 33.52 2.48 30.52
N THR A 37 33.50 3.79 30.76
CA THR A 37 34.65 4.54 31.26
C THR A 37 35.01 4.02 32.64
N SER A 38 36.09 3.23 32.72
CA SER A 38 36.70 2.81 33.98
C SER A 38 37.25 4.04 34.71
N SER A 39 36.66 4.35 35.85
CA SER A 39 37.23 5.27 36.84
C SER A 39 38.49 4.65 37.42
N SER A 40 39.66 5.02 36.88
CA SER A 40 40.93 4.73 37.53
C SER A 40 41.13 5.71 38.68
N THR A 41 40.97 5.22 39.91
CA THR A 41 41.41 5.89 41.13
C THR A 41 42.93 5.97 41.10
N THR A 42 43.46 7.11 40.66
CA THR A 42 44.88 7.45 40.75
C THR A 42 45.21 7.92 42.16
N THR A 43 46.04 7.16 42.86
CA THR A 43 46.67 7.53 44.13
C THR A 43 47.48 8.82 43.95
N GLN A 44 47.10 9.88 44.65
CA GLN A 44 47.83 11.16 44.67
C GLN A 44 49.09 11.01 45.51
N THR A 45 50.25 11.02 44.85
CA THR A 45 51.54 11.28 45.50
C THR A 45 51.64 12.78 45.72
N ALA A 46 51.66 13.20 46.99
CA ALA A 46 51.87 14.60 47.36
C ALA A 46 53.32 14.99 47.09
N THR A 47 53.58 15.53 45.89
CA THR A 47 54.82 16.24 45.57
C THR A 47 54.55 17.73 45.77
N THR A 48 55.13 18.31 46.81
CA THR A 48 55.14 19.75 47.06
C THR A 48 56.06 20.41 46.03
N ALA A 49 55.54 20.66 44.83
CA ALA A 49 56.19 21.43 43.79
C ALA A 49 55.73 22.90 43.87
N ALA A 50 56.68 23.80 43.60
CA ALA A 50 56.53 25.25 43.70
C ALA A 50 55.26 25.75 43.00
N ARG A 51 54.59 26.71 43.65
CA ARG A 51 53.38 27.40 43.18
C ARG A 51 53.68 28.17 41.89
N GLU A 52 53.58 27.49 40.76
CA GLU A 52 53.60 28.08 39.42
C GLU A 52 52.31 28.89 39.26
N ALA A 53 52.44 30.15 38.84
CA ALA A 53 51.31 31.04 38.71
C ALA A 53 50.38 30.52 37.62
N ASP A 54 49.13 30.20 37.97
CA ASP A 54 48.11 29.81 37.01
C ASP A 54 48.03 30.85 35.90
N PRO A 55 48.24 30.47 34.62
CA PRO A 55 48.11 31.41 33.53
C PRO A 55 46.69 31.95 33.53
N THR A 56 46.56 33.29 33.51
CA THR A 56 45.26 33.96 33.35
C THR A 56 44.52 33.32 32.18
N PRO A 57 43.31 32.78 32.38
CA PRO A 57 42.61 32.09 31.31
C PRO A 57 42.37 33.07 30.16
N THR A 58 42.92 32.77 28.99
CA THR A 58 42.61 33.49 27.76
C THR A 58 41.09 33.39 27.54
N PRO A 59 40.37 34.51 27.34
CA PRO A 59 38.94 34.45 27.11
C PRO A 59 38.66 33.60 25.87
N ALA A 60 37.71 32.66 26.00
CA ALA A 60 37.27 31.86 24.86
C ALA A 60 36.74 32.79 23.76
N PRO A 61 36.99 32.47 22.47
CA PRO A 61 36.49 33.28 21.37
C PRO A 61 34.96 33.38 21.47
N THR A 62 34.45 34.60 21.36
CA THR A 62 33.00 34.82 21.32
C THR A 62 32.47 34.19 20.03
N PRO A 63 31.44 33.33 20.10
CA PRO A 63 30.86 32.75 18.90
C PRO A 63 30.36 33.86 17.97
N THR A 64 30.34 33.60 16.67
CA THR A 64 29.80 34.50 15.66
C THR A 64 28.49 33.96 15.11
N PHE A 65 27.74 34.81 14.40
CA PHE A 65 26.52 34.35 13.72
C PHE A 65 26.83 33.30 12.64
N GLN A 66 28.02 33.35 12.03
CA GLN A 66 28.45 32.34 11.06
C GLN A 66 28.64 30.96 11.70
N ASP A 67 29.14 30.90 12.93
CA ASP A 67 29.28 29.62 13.66
C ASP A 67 27.90 29.01 13.93
N ALA A 68 26.93 29.84 14.31
CA ALA A 68 25.53 29.42 14.45
C ALA A 68 24.94 28.93 13.12
N GLU A 69 25.24 29.59 12.00
CA GLU A 69 24.78 29.15 10.67
C GLU A 69 25.41 27.81 10.27
N ALA A 70 26.69 27.60 10.54
CA ALA A 70 27.38 26.34 10.28
C ALA A 70 26.70 25.18 11.02
N LEU A 71 26.41 25.35 12.31
CA LEU A 71 25.65 24.38 13.10
C LEU A 71 24.27 24.07 12.49
N ALA A 72 23.57 25.08 11.97
CA ALA A 72 22.28 24.88 11.32
C ALA A 72 22.41 24.11 10.00
N GLN A 73 23.51 24.28 9.25
CA GLN A 73 23.78 23.53 8.01
C GLN A 73 24.05 22.06 8.30
N ASP A 74 24.75 21.76 9.40
CA ASP A 74 25.00 20.39 9.88
C ASP A 74 23.75 19.72 10.46
N GLY A 75 22.66 20.47 10.63
CA GLY A 75 21.39 19.98 11.16
C GLY A 75 21.26 20.08 12.69
N ASN A 76 22.26 20.66 13.36
CA ASN A 76 22.28 20.95 14.79
C ASN A 76 21.48 22.22 15.11
N PHE A 77 20.21 22.21 14.73
CA PHE A 77 19.35 23.40 14.75
C PHE A 77 19.12 24.01 16.14
N GLU A 78 19.07 23.18 17.19
CA GLU A 78 18.88 23.68 18.56
C GLU A 78 20.16 24.38 19.06
N GLU A 79 21.32 23.81 18.78
CA GLU A 79 22.64 24.39 19.10
C GLU A 79 22.87 25.68 18.32
N ALA A 80 22.50 25.73 17.03
CA ALA A 80 22.53 26.95 16.23
C ALA A 80 21.71 28.09 16.87
N ILE A 81 20.51 27.79 17.37
CA ILE A 81 19.67 28.80 18.04
C ILE A 81 20.24 29.20 19.39
N ALA A 82 20.83 28.26 20.13
CA ALA A 82 21.49 28.56 21.40
C ALA A 82 22.73 29.45 21.19
N ALA A 83 23.56 29.16 20.18
CA ALA A 83 24.71 29.98 19.81
C ALA A 83 24.28 31.39 19.39
N ALA A 84 23.24 31.52 18.56
CA ALA A 84 22.69 32.81 18.18
C ALA A 84 22.09 33.60 19.37
N ALA A 85 21.53 32.90 20.37
CA ALA A 85 21.02 33.53 21.58
C ALA A 85 22.11 34.16 22.46
N LEU A 86 23.37 33.71 22.35
CA LEU A 86 24.50 34.34 23.02
C LEU A 86 24.89 35.69 22.36
N LEU A 87 24.48 35.93 21.12
CA LEU A 87 24.75 37.16 20.37
C LEU A 87 23.67 38.22 20.60
N GLY A 88 22.43 37.79 20.83
CA GLY A 88 21.30 38.65 21.14
C GLY A 88 19.97 38.07 20.69
N ASP A 89 18.86 38.68 21.13
CA ASP A 89 17.51 38.23 20.77
C ASP A 89 17.20 38.39 19.27
N GLU A 90 17.74 39.44 18.63
CA GLU A 90 17.57 39.66 17.19
C GLU A 90 18.20 38.53 16.35
N ASP A 91 19.45 38.16 16.68
CA ASP A 91 20.15 37.07 16.02
C ASP A 91 19.47 35.72 16.27
N ARG A 92 18.98 35.50 17.50
CA ARG A 92 18.19 34.30 17.84
C ARG A 92 16.94 34.17 16.99
N ASP A 93 16.18 35.25 16.81
CA ASP A 93 14.95 35.24 16.02
C ASP A 93 15.24 35.12 14.53
N ARG A 94 16.29 35.78 14.03
CA ARG A 94 16.80 35.60 12.68
C ARG A 94 17.17 34.14 12.41
N MET A 95 17.87 33.50 13.36
CA MET A 95 18.29 32.10 13.27
C MET A 95 17.09 31.15 13.30
N ARG A 96 16.11 31.36 14.18
CA ARG A 96 14.84 30.60 14.20
C ARG A 96 14.10 30.67 12.87
N GLY A 97 14.06 31.84 12.25
CA GLY A 97 13.47 32.04 10.93
C GLY A 97 14.22 31.25 9.84
N LEU A 98 15.55 31.28 9.86
CA LEU A 98 16.41 30.56 8.93
C LEU A 98 16.23 29.04 9.06
N VAL A 99 16.35 28.50 10.28
CA VAL A 99 16.12 27.09 10.62
C VAL A 99 14.73 26.63 10.16
N SER A 100 13.68 27.39 10.47
CA SER A 100 12.30 27.09 10.05
C SER A 100 12.18 26.96 8.53
N ARG A 101 12.74 27.90 7.77
CA ARG A 101 12.74 27.86 6.29
C ARG A 101 13.51 26.66 5.76
N THR A 102 14.68 26.36 6.31
CA THR A 102 15.52 25.21 5.90
C THR A 102 14.77 23.89 6.11
N ILE A 103 14.19 23.67 7.29
CA ILE A 103 13.41 22.46 7.59
C ILE A 103 12.17 22.38 6.69
N ALA A 104 11.51 23.51 6.38
CA ALA A 104 10.38 23.55 5.46
C ALA A 104 10.78 23.14 4.02
N ARG A 105 11.95 23.56 3.52
CA ARG A 105 12.49 23.08 2.23
C ARG A 105 12.78 21.58 2.27
N GLN A 106 13.39 21.08 3.35
CA GLN A 106 13.63 19.66 3.54
C GLN A 106 12.32 18.84 3.62
N ALA A 107 11.24 19.40 4.17
CA ALA A 107 9.92 18.78 4.18
C ALA A 107 9.35 18.64 2.75
N ARG A 108 9.47 19.69 1.93
CA ARG A 108 9.05 19.66 0.52
C ARG A 108 9.87 18.69 -0.31
N SER A 109 11.20 18.63 -0.10
CA SER A 109 12.06 17.63 -0.72
C SER A 109 11.63 16.19 -0.37
N ALA A 110 11.36 15.93 0.93
CA ALA A 110 10.84 14.63 1.37
C ALA A 110 9.47 14.29 0.76
N LEU A 111 8.60 15.28 0.48
CA LEU A 111 7.36 15.05 -0.28
C LEU A 111 7.63 14.62 -1.71
N ARG A 112 8.58 15.26 -2.41
CA ARG A 112 8.96 14.90 -3.79
C ARG A 112 9.51 13.48 -3.88
N GLN A 113 10.24 13.04 -2.86
CA GLN A 113 10.73 11.66 -2.71
C GLN A 113 9.64 10.65 -2.29
N GLY A 114 8.39 11.09 -2.08
CA GLY A 114 7.29 10.23 -1.65
C GLY A 114 7.26 9.90 -0.15
N ASN A 115 8.22 10.39 0.65
CA ASN A 115 8.30 10.14 2.08
C ASN A 115 7.40 11.08 2.90
N ARG A 116 6.08 10.82 2.83
CA ARG A 116 5.05 11.65 3.48
C ARG A 116 5.16 11.75 5.00
N ARG A 117 5.57 10.67 5.68
CA ARG A 117 5.73 10.66 7.14
C ARG A 117 6.87 11.58 7.57
N LEU A 118 8.02 11.48 6.91
CA LEU A 118 9.15 12.37 7.16
C LEU A 118 8.80 13.83 6.85
N ALA A 119 8.17 14.09 5.71
CA ALA A 119 7.72 15.42 5.34
C ALA A 119 6.78 16.05 6.37
N SER A 120 5.79 15.29 6.87
CA SER A 120 4.87 15.76 7.91
C SER A 120 5.58 16.10 9.21
N ARG A 121 6.52 15.26 9.65
CA ARG A 121 7.34 15.51 10.85
C ARG A 121 8.20 16.78 10.68
N ARG A 122 8.87 16.94 9.54
CA ARG A 122 9.67 18.13 9.25
C ARG A 122 8.82 19.39 9.17
N ALA A 123 7.69 19.36 8.47
CA ALA A 123 6.78 20.52 8.39
C ALA A 123 6.22 20.92 9.78
N ALA A 124 5.94 19.95 10.65
CA ALA A 124 5.56 20.24 12.03
C ALA A 124 6.73 20.82 12.84
N ARG A 125 7.95 20.28 12.68
CA ARG A 125 9.16 20.79 13.36
C ARG A 125 9.50 22.22 12.93
N ALA A 126 9.39 22.55 11.64
CA ALA A 126 9.60 23.91 11.14
C ALA A 126 8.71 24.96 11.84
N LEU A 127 7.44 24.62 12.07
CA LEU A 127 6.48 25.50 12.76
C LEU A 127 6.79 25.69 14.26
N ARG A 128 7.54 24.77 14.88
CA ARG A 128 7.97 24.91 16.29
C ARG A 128 9.06 25.97 16.45
N PHE A 129 9.92 26.13 15.45
CA PHE A 129 10.99 27.13 15.49
C PHE A 129 10.48 28.52 15.15
N ALA A 130 9.76 28.67 14.04
CA ALA A 130 9.13 29.92 13.64
C ALA A 130 7.96 29.69 12.69
N ASN A 131 6.91 30.50 12.81
CA ASN A 131 5.75 30.48 11.92
C ASN A 131 6.02 31.27 10.64
N THR A 132 6.92 30.76 9.79
CA THR A 132 7.27 31.38 8.51
C THR A 132 6.27 31.01 7.40
N ALA A 133 6.21 31.81 6.33
CA ALA A 133 5.38 31.50 5.17
C ALA A 133 5.75 30.14 4.53
N ASP A 134 7.05 29.84 4.44
CA ASP A 134 7.55 28.54 3.96
C ASP A 134 7.04 27.36 4.79
N ALA A 135 7.09 27.47 6.13
CA ALA A 135 6.61 26.42 7.02
C ALA A 135 5.10 26.17 6.86
N ARG A 136 4.30 27.25 6.73
CA ARG A 136 2.86 27.15 6.44
C ARG A 136 2.59 26.49 5.09
N THR A 137 3.32 26.89 4.04
CA THR A 137 3.20 26.30 2.69
C THR A 137 3.54 24.81 2.71
N ALA A 138 4.67 24.43 3.32
CA ALA A 138 5.04 23.02 3.47
C ALA A 138 3.94 22.21 4.20
N ARG A 139 3.34 22.76 5.26
CA ARG A 139 2.24 22.11 5.98
C ARG A 139 0.99 21.93 5.09
N ARG A 140 0.62 22.94 4.29
CA ARG A 140 -0.49 22.86 3.34
C ARG A 140 -0.25 21.81 2.26
N GLU A 141 0.96 21.75 1.70
CA GLU A 141 1.34 20.75 0.71
C GLU A 141 1.29 19.32 1.28
N VAL A 142 1.79 19.10 2.50
CA VAL A 142 1.69 17.79 3.18
C VAL A 142 0.23 17.37 3.36
N ARG A 143 -0.64 18.29 3.78
CA ARG A 143 -2.08 18.02 3.94
C ARG A 143 -2.73 17.67 2.60
N ALA A 144 -2.49 18.47 1.55
CA ALA A 144 -3.01 18.21 0.22
C ALA A 144 -2.53 16.86 -0.33
N ALA A 145 -1.24 16.54 -0.20
CA ALA A 145 -0.69 15.24 -0.60
C ALA A 145 -1.33 14.07 0.16
N SER A 146 -1.61 14.25 1.45
CA SER A 146 -2.27 13.24 2.29
C SER A 146 -3.72 13.01 1.87
N GLN A 147 -4.46 14.08 1.59
CA GLN A 147 -5.83 14.01 1.07
C GLN A 147 -5.89 13.33 -0.30
N ARG A 148 -5.01 13.69 -1.25
CA ARG A 148 -4.92 13.03 -2.57
C ARG A 148 -4.67 11.52 -2.42
N ALA A 149 -3.78 11.13 -1.50
CA ALA A 149 -3.51 9.72 -1.26
C ALA A 149 -4.69 8.98 -0.60
N ALA A 150 -5.42 9.63 0.31
CA ALA A 150 -6.64 9.09 0.90
C ALA A 150 -7.73 8.91 -0.17
N ALA A 151 -7.94 9.90 -1.03
CA ALA A 151 -8.88 9.85 -2.15
C ALA A 151 -8.55 8.70 -3.12
N ARG A 152 -7.27 8.53 -3.48
CA ARG A 152 -6.83 7.38 -4.32
C ARG A 152 -7.13 6.04 -3.66
N ARG A 153 -6.90 5.90 -2.35
CA ARG A 153 -7.23 4.67 -1.60
C ARG A 153 -8.74 4.43 -1.56
N ALA A 154 -9.54 5.47 -1.33
CA ALA A 154 -10.99 5.39 -1.34
C ALA A 154 -11.51 4.96 -2.73
N ALA A 155 -11.02 5.57 -3.80
CA ALA A 155 -11.36 5.20 -5.17
C ALA A 155 -10.99 3.74 -5.49
N LYS A 156 -9.79 3.27 -5.09
CA LYS A 156 -9.40 1.87 -5.24
C LYS A 156 -10.34 0.92 -4.51
N ARG A 157 -10.74 1.25 -3.27
CA ARG A 157 -11.70 0.46 -2.49
C ARG A 157 -13.10 0.46 -3.14
N ALA A 158 -13.55 1.59 -3.65
CA ALA A 158 -14.82 1.69 -4.36
C ALA A 158 -14.84 0.80 -5.62
N ARG A 159 -13.78 0.86 -6.44
CA ARG A 159 -13.62 -0.02 -7.61
C ARG A 159 -13.61 -1.50 -7.23
N ALA A 160 -12.88 -1.87 -6.17
CA ALA A 160 -12.86 -3.26 -5.69
C ALA A 160 -14.24 -3.74 -5.22
N ARG A 161 -15.00 -2.88 -4.52
CA ARG A 161 -16.38 -3.19 -4.10
C ARG A 161 -17.32 -3.32 -5.30
N ALA A 162 -17.22 -2.44 -6.28
CA ALA A 162 -18.01 -2.53 -7.51
C ALA A 162 -17.72 -3.83 -8.28
N ALA A 163 -16.44 -4.18 -8.44
CA ALA A 163 -16.03 -5.43 -9.06
C ALA A 163 -16.56 -6.67 -8.29
N ALA A 164 -16.52 -6.63 -6.95
CA ALA A 164 -17.07 -7.70 -6.13
C ALA A 164 -18.60 -7.85 -6.31
N ARG A 165 -19.34 -6.73 -6.38
CA ARG A 165 -20.80 -6.73 -6.65
C ARG A 165 -21.10 -7.30 -8.04
N ALA A 166 -20.37 -6.87 -9.06
CA ALA A 166 -20.52 -7.39 -10.42
C ALA A 166 -20.30 -8.91 -10.49
N ARG A 167 -19.24 -9.41 -9.82
CA ARG A 167 -18.97 -10.86 -9.74
C ARG A 167 -20.10 -11.63 -9.03
N ARG A 168 -20.65 -11.08 -7.94
CA ARG A 168 -21.78 -11.70 -7.24
C ARG A 168 -23.03 -11.76 -8.12
N ALA A 169 -23.35 -10.67 -8.82
CA ALA A 169 -24.48 -10.62 -9.75
C ALA A 169 -24.31 -11.61 -10.91
N ALA A 170 -23.12 -11.70 -11.50
CA ALA A 170 -22.81 -12.66 -12.56
C ALA A 170 -22.99 -14.11 -12.08
N ARG A 171 -22.50 -14.45 -10.89
CA ARG A 171 -22.69 -15.78 -10.28
C ARG A 171 -24.15 -16.09 -10.00
N ALA A 172 -24.94 -15.11 -9.53
CA ALA A 172 -26.36 -15.28 -9.29
C ALA A 172 -27.11 -15.58 -10.60
N ARG A 173 -26.82 -14.84 -11.68
CA ARG A 173 -27.37 -15.09 -13.01
C ARG A 173 -27.00 -16.47 -13.55
N ALA A 174 -25.73 -16.87 -13.41
CA ALA A 174 -25.28 -18.19 -13.84
C ALA A 174 -26.01 -19.32 -13.08
N ARG A 175 -26.23 -19.16 -11.77
CA ARG A 175 -27.01 -20.11 -10.96
C ARG A 175 -28.48 -20.16 -11.39
N ALA A 176 -29.11 -19.02 -11.63
CA ALA A 176 -30.49 -18.95 -12.09
C ALA A 176 -30.66 -19.62 -13.46
N ALA A 177 -29.74 -19.37 -14.41
CA ALA A 177 -29.75 -20.02 -15.71
C ALA A 177 -29.54 -21.55 -15.60
N ALA A 178 -28.64 -22.00 -14.73
CA ALA A 178 -28.44 -23.43 -14.49
C ALA A 178 -29.69 -24.10 -13.87
N ALA A 179 -30.35 -23.42 -12.93
CA ALA A 179 -31.60 -23.91 -12.34
C ALA A 179 -32.73 -24.00 -13.37
N ALA A 180 -32.89 -22.98 -14.22
CA ALA A 180 -33.88 -22.98 -15.30
C ALA A 180 -33.65 -24.13 -16.30
N ARG A 181 -32.39 -24.40 -16.66
CA ARG A 181 -32.04 -25.54 -17.53
C ARG A 181 -32.40 -26.89 -16.91
N ARG A 182 -32.14 -27.06 -15.61
CA ARG A 182 -32.53 -28.29 -14.89
C ARG A 182 -34.04 -28.46 -14.85
N ALA A 183 -34.78 -27.41 -14.49
CA ALA A 183 -36.24 -27.45 -14.49
C ALA A 183 -36.83 -27.79 -15.87
N ALA A 184 -36.23 -27.27 -16.95
CA ALA A 184 -36.64 -27.62 -18.32
C ALA A 184 -36.33 -29.09 -18.67
N GLN A 185 -35.19 -29.63 -18.22
CA GLN A 185 -34.86 -31.05 -18.40
C GLN A 185 -35.81 -31.95 -17.61
N ASP A 186 -36.09 -31.61 -16.36
CA ASP A 186 -37.02 -32.35 -15.50
C ASP A 186 -38.44 -32.34 -16.10
N ALA A 187 -38.90 -31.19 -16.63
CA ALA A 187 -40.19 -31.09 -17.31
C ALA A 187 -40.25 -31.92 -18.60
N ALA A 188 -39.17 -31.95 -19.38
CA ALA A 188 -39.08 -32.78 -20.58
C ALA A 188 -39.08 -34.28 -20.26
N GLN A 189 -38.48 -34.69 -19.14
CA GLN A 189 -38.49 -36.09 -18.67
C GLN A 189 -39.83 -36.50 -18.04
N ALA A 190 -40.56 -35.55 -17.45
CA ALA A 190 -41.87 -35.80 -16.85
C ALA A 190 -43.03 -35.77 -17.87
N ALA A 191 -42.77 -35.39 -19.12
CA ALA A 191 -43.78 -35.47 -20.17
C ALA A 191 -44.22 -36.94 -20.33
N PRO A 192 -45.52 -37.24 -20.36
CA PRO A 192 -46.00 -38.60 -20.55
C PRO A 192 -45.40 -39.15 -21.85
N PRO A 193 -45.02 -40.44 -21.90
CA PRO A 193 -44.64 -41.05 -23.16
C PRO A 193 -45.77 -40.80 -24.16
N VAL A 194 -45.42 -40.20 -25.30
CA VAL A 194 -46.37 -40.05 -26.41
C VAL A 194 -46.84 -41.45 -26.73
N SER A 195 -48.14 -41.67 -26.61
CA SER A 195 -48.81 -42.96 -26.69
C SER A 195 -48.14 -43.88 -27.71
N ASP A 196 -47.71 -45.06 -27.25
CA ASP A 196 -47.22 -46.14 -28.10
C ASP A 196 -48.36 -46.52 -29.05
N ILE A 197 -48.48 -45.83 -30.19
CA ILE A 197 -49.27 -46.33 -31.31
C ILE A 197 -48.56 -47.62 -31.69
N PRO A 198 -49.21 -48.80 -31.57
CA PRO A 198 -48.55 -50.06 -31.85
C PRO A 198 -47.92 -49.98 -33.25
N THR A 199 -46.60 -50.16 -33.31
CA THR A 199 -45.83 -50.20 -34.55
C THR A 199 -46.44 -51.27 -35.46
N GLY A 200 -47.23 -50.83 -36.44
CA GLY A 200 -47.95 -51.72 -37.36
C GLY A 200 -49.35 -51.25 -37.74
N THR A 201 -49.97 -50.31 -37.01
CA THR A 201 -51.27 -49.74 -37.43
C THR A 201 -51.05 -48.73 -38.54
N THR A 202 -51.38 -49.10 -39.77
CA THR A 202 -51.42 -48.16 -40.90
C THR A 202 -52.74 -47.39 -40.87
N CYS A 203 -52.82 -46.24 -41.57
CA CYS A 203 -54.09 -45.51 -41.69
C CYS A 203 -55.22 -46.36 -42.30
N ALA A 204 -54.90 -47.49 -42.95
CA ALA A 204 -55.87 -48.42 -43.49
C ALA A 204 -56.49 -49.36 -42.44
N ASP A 205 -55.84 -49.54 -41.28
CA ASP A 205 -56.25 -50.50 -40.25
C ASP A 205 -57.16 -49.88 -39.18
N THR A 206 -57.48 -48.58 -39.32
CA THR A 206 -58.27 -47.81 -38.36
C THR A 206 -59.35 -47.01 -39.06
N ALA A 207 -60.56 -47.01 -38.50
CA ALA A 207 -61.68 -46.22 -39.00
C ALA A 207 -61.77 -44.81 -38.39
N ALA A 208 -60.88 -44.48 -37.44
CA ALA A 208 -60.76 -43.14 -36.90
C ALA A 208 -59.89 -42.29 -37.84
N THR A 209 -60.37 -41.09 -38.14
CA THR A 209 -59.61 -40.01 -38.78
C THR A 209 -59.01 -39.14 -37.68
N ASP A 210 -57.99 -38.37 -38.01
CA ASP A 210 -57.40 -37.34 -37.13
C ASP A 210 -56.64 -37.88 -35.91
N PHE A 211 -55.61 -38.69 -36.16
CA PHE A 211 -54.73 -39.14 -35.08
C PHE A 211 -53.71 -38.07 -34.71
N PRO A 212 -53.73 -37.51 -33.48
CA PRO A 212 -52.67 -36.62 -33.05
C PRO A 212 -51.36 -37.41 -33.00
N VAL A 213 -50.36 -36.96 -33.75
CA VAL A 213 -49.04 -37.60 -33.81
C VAL A 213 -47.95 -36.66 -33.33
N PRO A 214 -46.85 -37.21 -32.79
CA PRO A 214 -45.73 -36.38 -32.35
C PRO A 214 -45.10 -35.61 -33.52
N PRO A 215 -44.54 -34.41 -33.28
CA PRO A 215 -43.84 -33.64 -34.30
C PRO A 215 -42.72 -34.45 -34.96
N GLY A 216 -42.75 -34.53 -36.30
CA GLY A 216 -41.79 -35.31 -37.08
C GLY A 216 -42.15 -36.79 -37.27
N ASP A 217 -43.37 -37.21 -36.92
CA ASP A 217 -43.91 -38.52 -37.30
C ASP A 217 -44.03 -38.59 -38.84
N PRO A 218 -43.47 -39.61 -39.50
CA PRO A 218 -43.54 -39.74 -40.96
C PRO A 218 -44.96 -39.96 -41.51
N ARG A 219 -45.96 -40.21 -40.66
CA ARG A 219 -47.38 -40.34 -41.03
C ARG A 219 -48.11 -39.00 -41.16
N ASP A 220 -47.60 -37.95 -40.52
CA ASP A 220 -48.08 -36.57 -40.67
C ASP A 220 -47.25 -35.90 -41.76
N ARG A 221 -47.81 -35.88 -42.97
CA ARG A 221 -47.07 -35.53 -44.20
C ARG A 221 -46.93 -34.02 -44.38
N ASP A 222 -47.84 -33.25 -43.82
CA ASP A 222 -47.95 -31.80 -43.91
C ASP A 222 -47.51 -31.07 -42.63
N GLY A 223 -47.29 -31.80 -41.54
CA GLY A 223 -46.63 -31.33 -40.33
C GLY A 223 -47.55 -30.58 -39.39
N ASP A 224 -48.86 -30.82 -39.44
CA ASP A 224 -49.86 -30.12 -38.65
C ASP A 224 -50.13 -30.79 -37.28
N GLY A 225 -49.49 -31.94 -37.04
CA GLY A 225 -49.63 -32.75 -35.84
C GLY A 225 -50.73 -33.79 -35.93
N ILE A 226 -51.33 -34.00 -37.10
CA ILE A 226 -52.42 -34.95 -37.34
C ILE A 226 -52.03 -35.94 -38.45
N ALA A 227 -52.20 -37.23 -38.20
CA ALA A 227 -52.01 -38.29 -39.19
C ALA A 227 -53.35 -38.91 -39.60
N CYS A 228 -53.40 -39.45 -40.82
CA CYS A 228 -54.55 -40.15 -41.38
C CYS A 228 -55.80 -39.25 -41.56
N GLU A 229 -55.59 -37.99 -41.96
CA GLU A 229 -56.67 -37.13 -42.44
C GLU A 229 -57.30 -37.72 -43.71
N SER A 230 -58.63 -37.81 -43.76
CA SER A 230 -59.39 -38.38 -44.89
C SER A 230 -59.85 -37.33 -45.89
#